data_AF-A0A842CG72-F1
#
_entry.id   AF-A0A842CG72-F1
#
_cell.length_a   1.000
_cell.length_b   1.000
_cell.length_c   1.000
_cell.angle_alpha   90.00
_cell.angle_beta   90.00
_cell.angle_gamma   90.00
#
_symmetry.space_group_name_H-M   'P 1'
#
loop_
_entity.id
_entity.type
_entity.pdbx_description
1 polymer ?
#
loop_
_entity_poly.entity_id
_entity_poly.type
_entity_poly.pdbx_seq_one_letter_code
_entity_poly.pdbx_strand_id
1 'polypeptide(L)'
;MELKHVKNVAKEAGIGLDGVKIRIERDPSLVGRELFGYASPDGKTITLYPDAFTNKEILVKTLGHERMHIYQVKTFGPPLDFESSKLYEAGAWGSEKDWWNYYNHMNGGN
;
A
#
# COMPACT_ATOMS: atom_id res chain seq x y z
N MET A 1 10.89 -8.64 8.52
CA MET A 1 9.49 -8.21 8.72
C MET A 1 8.55 -9.41 8.71
N GLU A 2 7.51 -9.39 9.55
CA GLU A 2 6.46 -10.42 9.60
C GLU A 2 5.08 -9.85 9.30
N LEU A 3 4.15 -10.69 8.87
CA LEU A 3 2.78 -10.29 8.53
C LEU A 3 2.04 -9.60 9.69
N LYS A 4 2.26 -10.05 10.93
CA LYS A 4 1.67 -9.43 12.12
C LYS A 4 2.08 -7.96 12.26
N HIS A 5 3.36 -7.67 12.03
CA HIS A 5 3.88 -6.30 12.10
C HIS A 5 3.29 -5.42 11.00
N VAL A 6 3.14 -5.94 9.78
CA VAL A 6 2.49 -5.22 8.67
C VAL A 6 1.05 -4.86 9.03
N LYS A 7 0.28 -5.81 9.57
CA LYS A 7 -1.11 -5.57 9.99
C LYS A 7 -1.21 -4.55 11.13
N ASN A 8 -0.29 -4.57 12.07
CA ASN A 8 -0.25 -3.57 13.15
C ASN A 8 0.02 -2.16 12.59
N VAL A 9 1.01 -2.02 11.70
CA VAL A 9 1.31 -0.74 11.06
C VAL A 9 0.12 -0.22 10.25
N ALA A 10 -0.54 -1.10 9.49
CA ALA A 10 -1.75 -0.73 8.75
C ALA A 10 -2.84 -0.21 9.69
N LYS A 11 -3.07 -0.90 10.82
CA LYS A 11 -4.04 -0.48 11.84
C LYS A 11 -3.69 0.88 12.46
N GLU A 12 -2.44 1.08 12.83
CA GLU A 12 -1.92 2.35 13.38
C GLU A 12 -2.05 3.52 12.39
N ALA A 13 -1.95 3.23 11.09
CA ALA A 13 -2.13 4.20 10.01
C ALA A 13 -3.58 4.38 9.55
N GLY A 14 -4.56 3.71 10.19
CA GLY A 14 -5.96 3.77 9.76
C GLY A 14 -6.25 3.07 8.43
N ILE A 15 -5.31 2.28 7.91
CA ILE A 15 -5.42 1.55 6.64
C ILE A 15 -6.18 0.25 6.89
N GLY A 16 -7.47 0.23 6.56
CA GLY A 16 -8.33 -0.94 6.71
C GLY A 16 -7.97 -2.05 5.72
N LEU A 17 -7.60 -3.23 6.22
CA LEU A 17 -7.22 -4.41 5.41
C LEU A 17 -8.28 -5.52 5.41
N ASP A 18 -9.50 -5.23 5.86
CA ASP A 18 -10.58 -6.20 5.92
C ASP A 18 -10.93 -6.74 4.53
N GLY A 19 -10.93 -8.07 4.40
CA GLY A 19 -11.14 -8.74 3.12
C GLY A 19 -10.01 -8.56 2.10
N VAL A 20 -8.83 -8.07 2.51
CA VAL A 20 -7.64 -7.95 1.67
C VAL A 20 -6.57 -8.92 2.15
N LYS A 21 -6.08 -9.77 1.25
CA LYS A 21 -4.97 -10.69 1.51
C LYS A 21 -3.65 -9.93 1.39
N ILE A 22 -2.82 -9.98 2.42
CA ILE A 22 -1.45 -9.45 2.35
C ILE A 22 -0.48 -10.59 2.05
N ARG A 23 0.36 -10.39 1.03
CA ARG A 23 1.51 -11.25 0.70
C ARG A 23 2.79 -10.44 0.89
N ILE A 24 3.82 -11.09 1.43
CA ILE A 24 5.17 -10.51 1.53
C ILE A 24 6.05 -11.29 0.57
N GLU A 25 6.58 -10.63 -0.45
CA GLU A 25 7.61 -11.17 -1.33
C GLU A 25 8.96 -11.13 -0.61
N ARG A 26 9.71 -12.23 -0.69
CA ARG A 26 10.96 -12.45 0.05
C ARG A 26 12.15 -12.74 -0.85
N ASP A 27 11.97 -12.70 -2.18
CA ASP A 27 13.06 -12.84 -3.13
C ASP A 27 14.12 -11.74 -2.92
N PRO A 28 15.36 -12.09 -2.51
CA PRO A 28 16.44 -11.13 -2.29
C PRO A 28 16.88 -10.40 -3.57
N SER A 29 16.62 -10.96 -4.76
CA SER A 29 16.99 -10.33 -6.04
C SER A 29 16.17 -9.07 -6.37
N LEU A 30 15.08 -8.86 -5.63
CA LEU A 30 14.19 -7.71 -5.75
C LEU A 30 14.57 -6.55 -4.81
N VAL A 31 15.55 -6.72 -3.93
CA VAL A 31 16.06 -5.64 -3.07
C VAL A 31 16.74 -4.56 -3.91
N GLY A 32 16.41 -3.30 -3.66
CA GLY A 32 16.98 -2.13 -4.35
C GLY A 32 16.51 -1.99 -5.79
N ARG A 33 15.36 -2.57 -6.14
CA ARG A 33 14.73 -2.45 -7.47
C ARG A 33 13.72 -1.31 -7.56
N GLU A 34 13.49 -0.59 -6.46
CA GLU A 34 12.48 0.47 -6.35
C GLU A 34 11.06 -0.07 -6.57
N LEU A 35 10.84 -1.33 -6.18
CA LEU A 35 9.54 -2.00 -6.19
C LEU A 35 9.04 -2.12 -4.75
N PHE A 36 7.89 -1.53 -4.46
CA PHE A 36 7.38 -1.41 -3.09
C PHE A 36 6.12 -2.24 -2.88
N GLY A 37 5.09 -2.03 -3.70
CA GLY A 37 3.79 -2.68 -3.56
C GLY A 37 3.21 -3.14 -4.89
N TYR A 38 2.16 -3.96 -4.79
CA TYR A 38 1.29 -4.28 -5.92
C TYR A 38 -0.08 -4.76 -5.44
N ALA A 39 -1.14 -4.10 -5.88
CA ALA A 39 -2.52 -4.52 -5.75
C ALA A 39 -2.94 -5.40 -6.94
N SER A 40 -3.51 -6.57 -6.66
CA SER A 40 -3.97 -7.47 -7.72
C SER A 40 -5.19 -6.88 -8.47
N PRO A 41 -5.33 -7.12 -9.79
CA PRO A 41 -6.43 -6.60 -10.61
C PRO A 41 -7.82 -7.08 -10.20
N ASP A 42 -7.90 -8.16 -9.41
CA ASP A 42 -9.15 -8.65 -8.83
C ASP A 42 -9.56 -7.91 -7.54
N GLY A 43 -8.74 -6.96 -7.07
CA GLY A 43 -8.99 -6.16 -5.87
C GLY A 43 -8.91 -6.94 -4.56
N LYS A 44 -8.21 -8.09 -4.52
CA LYS A 44 -8.19 -8.97 -3.33
C LYS A 44 -6.86 -9.06 -2.61
N THR A 45 -5.75 -8.81 -3.27
CA THR A 45 -4.41 -9.06 -2.72
C THR A 45 -3.53 -7.83 -2.83
N ILE A 46 -2.81 -7.51 -1.76
CA ILE A 46 -1.68 -6.59 -1.76
C ILE A 46 -0.41 -7.42 -1.57
N THR A 47 0.55 -7.27 -2.48
CA THR A 47 1.90 -7.83 -2.35
C THR A 47 2.85 -6.72 -1.95
N LEU A 48 3.62 -6.93 -0.89
CA LEU A 48 4.69 -6.04 -0.46
C LEU A 48 6.03 -6.63 -0.87
N TYR A 49 6.82 -5.83 -1.55
CA TYR A 49 8.17 -6.15 -2.00
C TYR A 49 9.22 -5.69 -0.98
N PRO A 50 10.48 -6.16 -1.09
CA PRO A 50 11.50 -5.88 -0.09
C PRO A 50 11.69 -4.39 0.24
N ASP A 51 11.64 -3.51 -0.75
CA ASP A 51 11.92 -2.08 -0.56
C ASP A 51 10.82 -1.36 0.22
N ALA A 52 9.60 -1.91 0.29
CA ALA A 52 8.54 -1.42 1.18
C ALA A 52 8.91 -1.47 2.67
N PHE A 53 9.92 -2.28 3.03
CA PHE A 53 10.37 -2.44 4.40
C PHE A 53 11.61 -1.59 4.74
N THR A 54 12.01 -0.67 3.86
CA THR A 54 13.15 0.24 4.06
C THR A 54 13.02 1.04 5.35
N ASN A 55 11.83 1.61 5.61
CA ASN A 55 11.50 2.25 6.88
C ASN A 55 9.97 2.25 7.11
N LYS A 56 9.54 2.78 8.25
CA LYS A 56 8.13 2.81 8.65
C LYS A 56 7.28 3.68 7.73
N GLU A 57 7.77 4.87 7.37
CA GLU A 57 7.06 5.80 6.50
C GLU A 57 6.80 5.18 5.13
N ILE A 58 7.82 4.57 4.53
CA ILE A 58 7.71 3.86 3.25
C ILE A 58 6.67 2.74 3.35
N LEU A 59 6.68 1.95 4.42
CA LEU A 59 5.69 0.89 4.61
C LEU A 59 4.26 1.45 4.71
N VAL A 60 4.05 2.52 5.47
CA VAL A 60 2.73 3.16 5.62
C VAL A 60 2.24 3.71 4.28
N LYS A 61 3.09 4.46 3.58
CA LYS A 61 2.78 5.03 2.27
C LYS A 61 2.44 3.93 1.25
N THR A 62 3.28 2.89 1.16
CA THR A 62 3.05 1.74 0.29
C THR A 62 1.72 1.05 0.59
N LEU A 63 1.44 0.76 1.87
CA LEU A 63 0.17 0.14 2.26
C LEU A 63 -1.04 1.00 1.89
N GLY A 64 -0.95 2.32 2.08
CA GLY A 64 -2.00 3.27 1.74
C GLY A 64 -2.23 3.37 0.24
N HIS A 65 -1.12 3.42 -0.52
CA HIS A 65 -1.09 3.42 -1.98
C HIS A 65 -1.82 2.20 -2.54
N GLU A 66 -1.38 1.00 -2.16
CA GLU A 66 -2.01 -0.23 -2.66
C GLU A 66 -3.45 -0.39 -2.17
N ARG A 67 -3.77 0.12 -0.96
CA ARG A 67 -5.15 0.11 -0.48
C ARG A 67 -6.06 1.02 -1.31
N MET A 68 -5.54 2.11 -1.85
CA MET A 68 -6.25 2.98 -2.78
C MET A 68 -6.54 2.25 -4.08
N HIS A 69 -5.59 1.51 -4.64
CA HIS A 69 -5.85 0.66 -5.81
C HIS A 69 -6.91 -0.39 -5.56
N ILE A 70 -6.88 -1.07 -4.40
CA ILE A 70 -7.95 -2.00 -4.01
C ILE A 70 -9.32 -1.31 -3.97
N TYR A 71 -9.39 -0.09 -3.43
CA TYR A 71 -10.63 0.70 -3.41
C TYR A 71 -11.10 1.04 -4.82
N GLN A 72 -10.20 1.57 -5.66
CA GLN A 72 -10.51 1.97 -7.02
C GLN A 72 -11.03 0.79 -7.85
N VAL A 73 -10.32 -0.35 -7.82
CA VAL A 73 -10.73 -1.58 -8.53
C VAL A 73 -12.09 -2.09 -8.05
N LYS A 74 -12.35 -2.09 -6.74
CA LYS A 74 -13.65 -2.54 -6.20
C LYS A 74 -14.80 -1.61 -6.55
N THR A 75 -14.54 -0.31 -6.71
CA THR A 75 -15.58 0.71 -6.89
C THR A 75 -15.88 0.95 -8.37
N PHE A 76 -14.84 0.96 -9.20
CA PHE A 76 -14.91 1.40 -10.59
C PHE A 76 -14.52 0.29 -11.59
N GLY A 77 -14.01 -0.84 -11.11
CA GLY A 77 -13.41 -1.89 -11.95
C GLY A 77 -11.92 -1.65 -12.23
N PRO A 78 -11.25 -2.58 -12.92
CA PRO A 78 -9.87 -2.38 -13.34
C PRO A 78 -9.75 -1.25 -14.37
N PRO A 79 -8.61 -0.52 -14.44
CA PRO A 79 -8.41 0.49 -15.47
C PRO A 79 -8.46 -0.14 -16.86
N LEU A 80 -9.21 0.48 -17.77
CA LEU A 80 -9.47 -0.05 -19.12
C LEU A 80 -8.43 0.42 -20.14
N ASP A 81 -7.71 1.49 -19.82
CA ASP A 81 -6.72 2.13 -20.68
C ASP A 81 -5.62 2.82 -19.87
N PHE A 82 -4.66 3.40 -20.58
CA PHE A 82 -3.52 4.08 -19.97
C PHE A 82 -3.90 5.34 -19.18
N GLU A 83 -4.89 6.10 -19.65
CA GLU A 83 -5.30 7.35 -18.98
C GLU A 83 -6.05 7.06 -17.67
N SER A 84 -6.92 6.06 -17.65
CA SER A 84 -7.55 5.59 -16.41
C SER A 84 -6.52 5.03 -15.42
N SER A 85 -5.51 4.30 -15.91
CA SER A 85 -4.40 3.85 -15.06
C SER A 85 -3.64 5.02 -14.43
N LYS A 86 -3.29 6.07 -15.20
CA LYS A 86 -2.66 7.28 -14.64
C LYS A 86 -3.51 7.97 -13.58
N LEU A 87 -4.82 8.06 -13.78
CA LEU A 87 -5.73 8.65 -12.80
C LEU A 87 -5.75 7.84 -11.50
N TYR A 88 -5.63 6.51 -11.60
CA TYR A 88 -5.57 5.64 -10.43
C TYR A 88 -4.28 5.86 -9.64
N GLU A 89 -3.14 5.84 -10.33
CA GLU A 89 -1.82 6.15 -9.76
C GLU A 89 -1.80 7.53 -9.10
N ALA A 90 -2.33 8.55 -9.78
CA ALA A 90 -2.39 9.91 -9.23
C ALA A 90 -3.22 9.98 -7.93
N GLY A 91 -4.33 9.23 -7.86
CA GLY A 91 -5.13 9.11 -6.63
C GLY A 91 -4.41 8.37 -5.51
N ALA A 92 -3.69 7.29 -5.84
CA ALA A 92 -2.90 6.52 -4.88
C ALA A 92 -1.77 7.37 -4.29
N TRP A 93 -0.92 7.96 -5.15
CA TRP A 93 0.14 8.89 -4.76
C TRP A 93 -0.37 10.09 -3.98
N GLY A 94 -1.49 10.68 -4.41
CA GLY A 94 -2.10 11.83 -3.73
C GLY A 94 -2.51 11.52 -2.29
N SER A 95 -2.83 10.26 -1.97
CA SER A 95 -3.25 9.83 -0.63
C SER A 95 -2.11 9.49 0.33
N GLU A 96 -0.91 9.20 -0.17
CA GLU A 96 0.20 8.66 0.64
C GLU A 96 0.56 9.54 1.84
N LYS A 97 0.59 10.86 1.63
CA LYS A 97 0.93 11.82 2.68
C LYS A 97 -0.11 11.80 3.80
N ASP A 98 -1.38 11.61 3.48
CA ASP A 98 -2.46 11.62 4.47
C ASP A 98 -2.39 10.40 5.38
N TRP A 99 -2.08 9.22 4.82
CA TRP A 99 -1.84 8.01 5.62
C TRP A 99 -0.68 8.18 6.60
N TRP A 100 0.41 8.79 6.15
CA TRP A 100 1.57 9.05 7.01
C TRP A 100 1.28 10.11 8.08
N ASN A 101 0.62 11.20 7.72
CA ASN A 101 0.19 12.22 8.67
C ASN A 101 -0.72 11.64 9.75
N TYR A 102 -1.68 10.79 9.36
CA TYR A 102 -2.56 10.12 10.30
C TYR A 102 -1.77 9.19 11.24
N TYR A 103 -0.87 8.37 10.69
CA TYR A 103 0.01 7.52 11.50
C TYR A 103 0.80 8.35 12.54
N ASN A 104 1.41 9.46 12.13
CA ASN A 104 2.16 10.33 13.05
C ASN A 104 1.26 10.93 14.13
N HIS A 105 0.09 11.46 13.75
CA HIS A 105 -0.86 12.03 14.68
C HIS A 105 -1.28 11.02 15.77
N MET A 106 -1.54 9.77 15.38
CA MET A 106 -1.96 8.71 16.31
C MET A 106 -0.83 8.16 17.18
N ASN A 107 0.44 8.29 16.75
CA ASN A 107 1.60 7.71 17.43
C ASN A 107 2.53 8.75 18.07
N GLY A 108 2.02 9.95 18.33
CA GLY A 108 2.76 11.00 19.04
C GLY A 108 3.92 11.59 18.23
N GLY A 109 3.81 11.60 16.91
CA GLY A 109 4.70 12.36 16.05
C GLY A 109 4.61 13.85 16.38
N ASN A 110 5.74 14.44 16.79
CA ASN A 110 5.89 15.88 17.01
C ASN A 110 5.62 16.68 15.73
#